data_AF-A0A8S3DSR0-F1
#
_entry.id   AF-A0A8S3DSR0-F1
#
_cell.length_a   1.000
_cell.length_b   1.000
_cell.length_c   1.000
_cell.angle_alpha   90.00
_cell.angle_beta   90.00
_cell.angle_gamma   90.00
#
_symmetry.space_group_name_H-M   'P 1'
#
loop_
_entity.id
_entity.type
_entity.pdbx_description
1 polymer ?
#
loop_
_entity_poly.entity_id
_entity_poly.type
_entity_poly.pdbx_seq_one_letter_code
_entity_poly.pdbx_strand_id
1 'polypeptide(L)'
;NENRTFLTFENVYSYFQQNQERFKALAISFDPSLSCDTQIKRLFIQSPPKLTYFHIDGTLNVSTLFHFLLVFDNTLETLIAGRLQLDHTGCQPLFDAISQYASNLKQLCVFLNTPLNLSAAQQQKILFPGISKRKVEFSI
;
A
#
# COMPACT_ATOMS: atom_id res chain seq x y z
N ASN A 1 -3.65 -36.45 16.78
CA ASN A 1 -3.31 -35.00 16.75
C ASN A 1 -2.24 -34.78 15.70
N GLU A 2 -2.68 -34.57 14.45
CA GLU A 2 -1.77 -34.18 13.37
C GLU A 2 -1.36 -32.72 13.57
N ASN A 3 -0.05 -32.47 13.70
CA ASN A 3 0.51 -31.13 13.67
C ASN A 3 0.28 -30.53 12.28
N ARG A 4 -0.86 -29.85 12.09
CA ARG A 4 -1.10 -29.04 10.89
C ARG A 4 -0.08 -27.91 10.89
N THR A 5 0.85 -27.95 9.95
CA THR A 5 1.77 -26.86 9.71
C THR A 5 1.00 -25.77 8.99
N PHE A 6 0.59 -24.73 9.72
CA PHE A 6 -0.04 -23.57 9.10
C PHE A 6 1.02 -22.75 8.38
N LEU A 7 0.70 -22.30 7.17
CA LEU A 7 1.52 -21.35 6.43
C LEU A 7 1.40 -19.99 7.13
N THR A 8 2.44 -19.59 7.85
CA THR A 8 2.49 -18.32 8.58
C THR A 8 3.19 -17.25 7.76
N PHE A 9 3.01 -15.98 8.14
CA PHE A 9 3.78 -14.88 7.59
C PHE A 9 5.29 -15.11 7.72
N GLU A 10 5.77 -15.68 8.83
CA GLU A 10 7.20 -15.95 9.04
C GLU A 10 7.75 -16.98 8.04
N ASN A 11 6.92 -17.96 7.63
CA ASN A 11 7.31 -18.91 6.60
C ASN A 11 7.44 -18.21 5.22
N VAL A 12 6.47 -17.36 4.87
CA VAL A 12 6.49 -16.59 3.61
C VAL A 12 7.67 -15.62 3.59
N TYR A 13 7.86 -14.87 4.67
CA TYR A 13 8.97 -13.93 4.84
C TYR A 13 10.31 -14.61 4.65
N SER A 14 10.56 -15.70 5.38
CA SER A 14 11.83 -16.44 5.33
C SER A 14 12.12 -16.96 3.92
N TYR A 15 11.11 -17.53 3.26
CA TYR A 15 11.25 -18.04 1.90
C TYR A 15 11.52 -16.92 0.89
N PHE A 16 10.79 -15.79 1.01
CA PHE A 16 10.96 -14.64 0.13
C PHE A 16 12.36 -14.02 0.27
N GLN A 17 12.87 -13.83 1.49
CA GLN A 17 14.23 -13.29 1.70
C GLN A 17 15.31 -14.15 1.04
N GLN A 18 15.20 -15.48 1.13
CA GLN A 18 16.18 -16.40 0.54
C GLN A 18 16.12 -16.48 -0.98
N ASN A 19 15.00 -16.07 -1.59
CA ASN A 19 14.72 -16.30 -3.00
C ASN A 19 14.35 -15.01 -3.75
N GLN A 20 14.56 -13.83 -3.15
CA GLN A 20 14.03 -12.55 -3.62
C GLN A 20 14.37 -12.25 -5.09
N GLU A 21 15.61 -12.54 -5.50
CA GLU A 21 16.11 -12.34 -6.88
C GLU A 21 15.37 -13.17 -7.95
N ARG A 22 14.61 -14.20 -7.55
CA ARG A 22 13.85 -15.06 -8.48
C ARG A 22 12.48 -14.47 -8.85
N PHE A 23 12.01 -13.49 -8.09
CA PHE A 23 10.67 -12.94 -8.25
C PHE A 23 10.70 -11.59 -8.95
N LYS A 24 9.81 -11.43 -9.94
CA LYS A 24 9.48 -10.13 -10.55
C LYS A 24 8.12 -9.59 -10.09
N ALA A 25 7.30 -10.46 -9.50
CA ALA A 25 5.96 -10.11 -9.03
C ALA A 25 5.77 -10.66 -7.62
N LEU A 26 5.17 -9.85 -6.74
CA LEU A 26 4.70 -10.28 -5.43
C LEU A 26 3.27 -9.78 -5.23
N ALA A 27 2.37 -10.70 -4.89
CA ALA A 27 1.04 -10.39 -4.40
C ALA A 27 0.91 -10.97 -3.00
N ILE A 28 0.48 -10.15 -2.04
CA ILE A 28 0.28 -10.58 -0.66
C ILE A 28 -1.00 -9.95 -0.10
N SER A 29 -1.79 -10.76 0.58
CA SER A 29 -3.05 -10.34 1.20
C SER A 29 -2.98 -10.60 2.70
N PHE A 30 -3.49 -9.65 3.47
CA PHE A 30 -3.57 -9.68 4.92
C PHE A 30 -5.01 -9.60 5.36
N ASP A 31 -5.26 -10.00 6.61
CA ASP A 31 -6.55 -9.75 7.24
C ASP A 31 -6.84 -8.23 7.22
N PRO A 32 -7.97 -7.80 6.65
CA PRO A 32 -8.27 -6.39 6.50
C PRO A 32 -8.54 -5.65 7.82
N SER A 33 -8.83 -6.38 8.89
CA SER A 33 -9.04 -5.82 10.22
C SER A 33 -7.74 -5.42 10.92
N LEU A 34 -6.59 -5.87 10.41
CA LEU A 34 -5.28 -5.63 11.01
C LEU A 34 -4.42 -4.74 10.11
N SER A 35 -3.67 -3.82 10.73
CA SER A 35 -2.60 -3.12 10.02
C SER A 35 -1.50 -4.12 9.67
N CYS A 36 -1.00 -4.03 8.44
CA CYS A 36 0.10 -4.85 7.93
C CYS A 36 1.42 -4.06 7.75
N ASP A 37 1.48 -2.81 8.25
CA ASP A 37 2.61 -1.90 8.04
C ASP A 37 3.96 -2.53 8.45
N THR A 38 4.00 -3.19 9.61
CA THR A 38 5.21 -3.83 10.15
C THR A 38 5.63 -5.03 9.31
N GLN A 39 4.68 -5.86 8.89
CA GLN A 39 4.93 -7.07 8.10
C GLN A 39 5.52 -6.71 6.74
N ILE A 40 4.96 -5.71 6.06
CA ILE A 40 5.45 -5.32 4.74
C ILE A 40 6.82 -4.63 4.84
N LYS A 41 7.04 -3.77 5.85
CA LYS A 41 8.37 -3.18 6.09
C LYS A 41 9.43 -4.26 6.29
N ARG A 42 9.10 -5.32 7.01
CA ARG A 42 10.01 -6.46 7.19
C ARG A 42 10.35 -7.15 5.86
N LEU A 43 9.39 -7.34 4.95
CA LEU A 43 9.64 -8.01 3.65
C LEU A 43 10.74 -7.36 2.81
N PHE A 44 11.04 -6.07 3.02
CA PHE A 44 11.97 -5.32 2.18
C PHE A 44 13.16 -4.72 2.95
N ILE A 45 13.47 -5.24 4.15
CA ILE A 45 14.52 -4.67 5.01
C ILE A 45 15.95 -5.06 4.60
N GLN A 46 16.14 -6.23 3.99
CA GLN A 46 17.49 -6.78 3.75
C GLN A 46 18.09 -6.43 2.39
N SER A 47 17.25 -6.30 1.35
CA SER A 47 17.71 -6.00 -0.01
C SER A 47 16.60 -5.34 -0.83
N PRO A 48 16.93 -4.37 -1.70
CA PRO A 48 15.95 -3.73 -2.55
C PRO A 48 15.37 -4.76 -3.54
N PRO A 49 14.06 -5.02 -3.50
CA PRO A 49 13.38 -5.93 -4.41
C PRO A 49 13.41 -5.42 -5.84
N LYS A 50 13.74 -6.28 -6.80
CA LYS A 50 13.64 -6.00 -8.24
C LYS A 50 12.26 -6.38 -8.80
N LEU A 51 11.21 -6.07 -8.06
CA LEU A 51 9.84 -6.39 -8.46
C LEU A 51 9.35 -5.34 -9.47
N THR A 52 8.81 -5.81 -10.59
CA THR A 52 8.08 -4.96 -11.54
C THR A 52 6.59 -4.90 -11.22
N TYR A 53 6.07 -5.85 -10.43
CA TYR A 53 4.68 -5.89 -9.98
C TYR A 53 4.62 -6.09 -8.47
N PHE A 54 3.89 -5.22 -7.78
CA PHE A 54 3.61 -5.36 -6.35
C PHE A 54 2.13 -5.11 -6.08
N HIS A 55 1.48 -6.12 -5.50
CA HIS A 55 0.12 -6.03 -5.01
C HIS A 55 0.08 -6.34 -3.52
N ILE A 56 -0.46 -5.41 -2.76
CA ILE A 56 -0.80 -5.60 -1.37
C ILE A 56 -2.29 -5.40 -1.17
N ASP A 57 -2.98 -6.38 -0.61
CA ASP A 57 -4.36 -6.22 -0.09
C ASP A 57 -4.33 -6.34 1.43
N GLY A 58 -4.29 -5.20 2.13
CA GLY A 58 -4.24 -5.16 3.58
C GLY A 58 -4.30 -3.71 4.06
N THR A 59 -4.67 -3.47 5.32
CA THR A 59 -4.73 -2.10 5.83
C THR A 59 -3.31 -1.59 6.09
N LEU A 60 -2.92 -0.49 5.44
CA LEU A 60 -1.60 0.14 5.60
C LEU A 60 -1.67 1.65 5.53
N ASN A 61 -0.69 2.34 6.12
CA ASN A 61 -0.60 3.79 6.07
C ASN A 61 0.11 4.28 4.79
N VAL A 62 -0.22 5.50 4.34
CA VAL A 62 0.45 6.19 3.22
C VAL A 62 1.97 6.26 3.40
N SER A 63 2.44 6.52 4.62
CA SER A 63 3.88 6.59 4.93
C SER A 63 4.63 5.28 4.69
N THR A 64 3.93 4.15 4.76
CA THR A 64 4.52 2.84 4.51
C THR A 64 4.68 2.58 3.01
N LEU A 65 3.72 3.00 2.17
CA LEU A 65 3.90 2.98 0.70
C LEU A 65 5.04 3.89 0.25
N PHE A 66 5.15 5.09 0.83
CA PHE A 66 6.26 6.01 0.56
C PHE A 66 7.61 5.32 0.76
N HIS A 67 7.79 4.65 1.91
CA HIS A 67 9.01 3.92 2.21
C HIS A 67 9.31 2.83 1.17
N PHE A 68 8.29 2.16 0.62
CA PHE A 68 8.52 1.13 -0.40
C PHE A 68 8.92 1.69 -1.74
N LEU A 69 8.32 2.79 -2.18
CA LEU A 69 8.70 3.42 -3.44
C LEU A 69 10.19 3.82 -3.44
N LEU A 70 10.72 4.21 -2.29
CA LEU A 70 12.17 4.41 -2.10
C LEU A 70 12.98 3.11 -2.25
N VAL A 71 12.48 2.02 -1.68
CA VAL A 71 13.20 0.73 -1.63
C VAL A 71 13.15 -0.03 -2.97
N PHE A 72 12.13 0.19 -3.80
CA PHE A 72 12.00 -0.43 -5.12
C PHE A 72 12.97 0.12 -6.18
N ASP A 73 13.74 1.17 -5.87
CA ASP A 73 14.75 1.79 -6.75
C ASP A 73 14.27 1.94 -8.20
N ASN A 74 13.05 2.47 -8.34
CA ASN A 74 12.42 2.71 -9.63
C ASN A 74 12.20 1.46 -10.54
N THR A 75 12.23 0.24 -9.99
CA THR A 75 11.99 -0.98 -10.79
C THR A 75 10.51 -1.30 -11.00
N LEU A 76 9.63 -0.70 -10.19
CA LEU A 76 8.21 -1.03 -10.15
C LEU A 76 7.44 -0.45 -11.35
N GLU A 77 6.75 -1.29 -12.10
CA GLU A 77 5.89 -0.90 -13.22
C GLU A 77 4.41 -0.92 -12.86
N THR A 78 4.00 -1.77 -11.91
CA THR A 78 2.62 -1.92 -11.45
C THR A 78 2.55 -1.94 -9.93
N LEU A 79 1.73 -1.05 -9.36
CA LEU A 79 1.44 -0.99 -7.94
C LEU A 79 -0.07 -1.10 -7.71
N ILE A 80 -0.49 -2.09 -6.93
CA ILE A 80 -1.85 -2.22 -6.42
C ILE A 80 -1.80 -2.15 -4.90
N ALA A 81 -2.35 -1.10 -4.31
CA ALA A 81 -2.41 -0.89 -2.87
C ALA A 81 -3.86 -0.91 -2.38
N GLY A 82 -4.25 -2.03 -1.80
CA GLY A 82 -5.52 -2.22 -1.10
C GLY A 82 -5.56 -1.45 0.22
N ARG A 83 -6.75 -0.94 0.57
CA ARG A 83 -7.12 -0.43 1.90
C ARG A 83 -6.12 0.58 2.48
N LEU A 84 -5.67 1.51 1.64
CA LEU A 84 -4.75 2.57 2.03
C LEU A 84 -5.43 3.51 3.02
N GLN A 85 -4.97 3.49 4.27
CA GLN A 85 -5.48 4.34 5.33
C GLN A 85 -5.00 5.76 5.12
N LEU A 86 -5.96 6.66 4.86
CA LEU A 86 -5.70 8.08 4.69
C LEU A 86 -5.69 8.80 6.03
N ASP A 87 -4.74 9.71 6.18
CA ASP A 87 -4.74 10.72 7.23
C ASP A 87 -5.24 12.07 6.68
N HIS A 88 -5.04 13.15 7.44
CA HIS A 88 -5.44 14.50 7.07
C HIS A 88 -4.71 15.06 5.82
N THR A 89 -3.61 14.44 5.39
CA THR A 89 -2.86 14.82 4.18
C THR A 89 -3.39 14.13 2.92
N GLY A 90 -4.28 13.14 3.08
CA GLY A 90 -4.86 12.40 1.96
C GLY A 90 -3.81 11.61 1.17
N CYS A 91 -3.92 11.64 -0.16
CA CYS A 91 -3.00 10.92 -1.06
C CYS A 91 -1.81 11.76 -1.53
N GLN A 92 -1.71 13.05 -1.16
CA GLN A 92 -0.66 13.93 -1.69
C GLN A 92 0.76 13.36 -1.47
N PRO A 93 1.12 12.86 -0.26
CA PRO A 93 2.46 12.31 -0.06
C PRO A 93 2.75 11.07 -0.92
N LEU A 94 1.73 10.27 -1.25
CA LEU A 94 1.89 9.13 -2.15
C LEU A 94 2.22 9.59 -3.56
N PHE A 95 1.52 10.60 -4.08
CA PHE A 95 1.75 11.08 -5.44
C PHE A 95 3.10 11.79 -5.57
N ASP A 96 3.49 12.59 -4.57
CA ASP A 96 4.82 13.20 -4.52
C ASP A 96 5.90 12.10 -4.58
N ALA A 97 5.73 11.04 -3.79
CA ALA A 97 6.63 9.89 -3.79
C ALA A 97 6.71 9.17 -5.14
N ILE A 98 5.56 8.90 -5.77
CA ILE A 98 5.50 8.25 -7.07
C ILE A 98 6.24 9.10 -8.11
N SER A 99 6.02 10.42 -8.10
CA SER A 99 6.66 11.34 -9.03
C SER A 99 8.19 11.36 -8.89
N GLN A 100 8.70 11.17 -7.68
CA GLN A 100 10.11 11.26 -7.38
C GLN A 100 10.86 9.93 -7.52
N TYR A 101 10.23 8.81 -7.15
CA TYR A 101 10.92 7.52 -6.95
C TYR A 101 10.42 6.38 -7.85
N ALA A 102 9.30 6.56 -8.57
CA ALA A 102 8.68 5.51 -9.37
C ALA A 102 8.34 5.99 -10.79
N SER A 103 9.31 6.58 -11.48
CA SER A 103 9.16 7.04 -12.87
C SER A 103 8.89 5.93 -13.90
N ASN A 104 9.18 4.67 -13.56
CA ASN A 104 8.81 3.50 -14.37
C ASN A 104 7.39 2.99 -14.12
N LEU A 105 6.67 3.55 -13.13
CA LEU A 105 5.31 3.12 -12.79
C LEU A 105 4.34 3.45 -13.93
N LYS A 106 3.74 2.41 -14.52
CA LYS A 106 2.78 2.51 -15.62
C LYS A 106 1.35 2.28 -15.16
N GLN A 107 1.16 1.50 -14.10
CA GLN A 107 -0.14 1.11 -13.58
C GLN A 107 -0.20 1.35 -12.08
N LEU A 108 -1.19 2.13 -11.65
CA LEU A 108 -1.48 2.43 -10.26
C LEU A 108 -2.95 2.12 -9.95
N CYS A 109 -3.18 1.28 -8.95
CA CYS A 109 -4.50 1.02 -8.39
C CYS A 109 -4.45 1.23 -6.88
N VAL A 110 -5.32 2.10 -6.35
CA VAL A 110 -5.35 2.41 -4.92
C VAL A 110 -6.78 2.33 -4.42
N PHE A 111 -7.01 1.55 -3.37
CA PHE A 111 -8.29 1.47 -2.67
C PHE A 111 -8.20 2.31 -1.40
N LEU A 112 -8.85 3.47 -1.41
CA LEU A 112 -8.80 4.41 -0.30
C LEU A 112 -9.67 3.90 0.86
N ASN A 113 -9.10 3.91 2.05
CA ASN A 113 -9.80 3.57 3.28
C ASN A 113 -9.73 4.74 4.25
N THR A 114 -10.89 5.16 4.79
CA THR A 114 -10.95 6.19 5.82
C THR A 114 -11.13 5.55 7.19
N PRO A 115 -10.51 6.08 8.24
CA PRO A 115 -10.71 5.56 9.59
C PRO A 115 -12.21 5.51 9.98
N LEU A 116 -12.67 4.36 10.46
CA LEU A 116 -14.09 4.14 10.84
C LEU A 116 -14.51 4.94 12.08
N ASN A 117 -13.56 5.44 12.86
CA ASN A 117 -13.79 6.26 14.04
C ASN A 117 -14.07 7.75 13.73
N LEU A 118 -14.08 8.12 12.45
CA LEU A 118 -14.39 9.48 12.01
C LEU A 118 -15.86 9.59 11.61
N SER A 119 -16.46 10.75 11.89
CA SER A 119 -17.79 11.07 11.38
C SER A 119 -17.80 11.11 9.84
N ALA A 120 -18.95 10.86 9.23
CA ALA A 120 -19.10 10.95 7.77
C ALA A 120 -18.61 12.30 7.20
N ALA A 121 -18.83 13.40 7.93
CA ALA A 121 -18.35 14.73 7.56
C ALA A 121 -16.81 14.84 7.58
N GLN A 122 -16.14 14.21 8.55
CA GLN A 122 -14.68 14.14 8.60
C GLN A 122 -14.11 13.24 7.50
N GLN A 123 -14.74 12.09 7.23
CA GLN A 123 -14.35 11.19 6.14
C GLN A 123 -14.49 11.88 4.77
N GLN A 124 -15.59 12.61 4.54
CA GLN A 124 -15.75 13.42 3.33
C GLN A 124 -14.69 14.52 3.20
N LYS A 125 -14.29 15.18 4.30
CA LYS A 125 -13.21 16.18 4.25
C LYS A 125 -11.85 15.58 3.87
N ILE A 126 -11.56 14.35 4.30
CA ILE A 126 -10.32 13.64 3.97
C ILE A 126 -10.32 13.22 2.49
N LEU A 127 -11.43 12.66 2.01
CA LEU A 127 -11.55 12.21 0.62
C LEU A 127 -11.67 13.38 -0.36
N PHE A 128 -12.26 14.50 0.08
CA PHE A 128 -12.62 15.63 -0.76
C PHE A 128 -12.31 16.99 -0.11
N PRO A 129 -11.03 17.30 0.20
CA PRO A 129 -10.66 18.50 0.94
C PRO A 129 -11.07 19.81 0.25
N GLY A 130 -11.25 19.81 -1.08
CA GLY A 130 -11.65 20.97 -1.89
C GLY A 130 -13.16 21.16 -2.12
N ILE A 131 -14.00 20.16 -1.85
CA ILE A 131 -15.44 20.22 -2.17
C ILE A 131 -16.19 21.21 -1.27
N SER A 132 -15.71 21.44 -0.05
CA SER A 132 -16.28 22.46 0.85
C SER A 132 -16.22 23.90 0.32
N LYS A 133 -15.38 24.19 -0.69
CA LYS A 133 -15.23 25.54 -1.29
C LYS A 133 -15.88 25.69 -2.66
N ARG A 134 -16.29 24.61 -3.31
CA ARG A 134 -17.00 24.67 -4.60
C ARG A 134 -18.43 24.25 -4.33
N LYS A 135 -19.40 25.16 -4.51
CA LYS A 135 -20.80 24.77 -4.68
C LYS A 135 -20.81 23.69 -5.75
N VAL A 136 -21.04 22.44 -5.35
CA VAL A 136 -21.21 21.36 -6.32
C VAL A 136 -22.65 21.46 -6.79
N GLU A 137 -22.84 22.15 -7.92
CA GLU A 137 -24.02 21.97 -8.73
C GLU A 137 -23.92 20.58 -9.36
N PHE A 138 -24.40 19.56 -8.64
CA PHE A 138 -24.78 18.31 -9.28
C PHE A 138 -26.06 18.61 -10.05
N SER A 139 -25.92 18.93 -11.33
CA SER A 139 -27.02 18.78 -12.28
C SER A 139 -27.12 17.28 -12.60
N ILE A 140 -28.24 16.66 -12.21
CA ILE A 140 -28.64 15.32 -12.67
C ILE A 140 -29.24 15.47 -14.06
#